data_AF-A0A7Y6PN75-F1
#
_entry.id   AF-A0A7Y6PN75-F1
#
_cell.length_a   1.000
_cell.length_b   1.000
_cell.length_c   1.000
_cell.angle_alpha   90.00
_cell.angle_beta   90.00
_cell.angle_gamma   90.00
#
_symmetry.space_group_name_H-M   'P 1'
#
loop_
_entity.id
_entity.type
_entity.pdbx_description
1 polymer ?
#
loop_
_entity_poly.entity_id
_entity_poly.type
_entity_poly.pdbx_seq_one_letter_code
_entity_poly.pdbx_strand_id
1 'polypeptide(L)'
;GEKQFGKGESAITARLPLMVRPSPPRFLNFGDTFKLPIVVQNQTDAPMTVRLAARTANMTLTDGAGREFTVPANDRVEVQFPASAEMAGTARFQVVGAAGNASDAANLELPVWTPATTEAFATYGVIDNGAIAQPVALPGKVVQQFGGIEITTASTNLQSLTDAVIYLVKYPFDCAEQRSSRILALASLRDVLAAFKSKDLPSTAAMEHSVEVDIEHLSQMQNYDGGYAFWERGHPSEPYLSVYVTQALLKAKAKGFTVPQLMLDRGKVFLQNIENYYPLYYPKEVRW
;
A
#
# COMPACT_ATOMS: atom_id res chain seq x y z
N GLY A 1 9.41 -45.50 -25.44
CA GLY A 1 8.39 -44.49 -25.74
C GLY A 1 8.87 -43.12 -25.31
N GLU A 2 9.85 -42.54 -26.03
CA GLU A 2 10.52 -41.28 -25.65
C GLU A 2 10.56 -40.25 -26.79
N LYS A 3 9.62 -40.32 -27.75
CA LYS A 3 9.59 -39.41 -28.93
C LYS A 3 8.19 -38.90 -29.28
N GLN A 4 7.37 -38.60 -28.28
CA GLN A 4 6.06 -37.99 -28.52
C GLN A 4 5.94 -36.68 -27.73
N PHE A 5 6.51 -35.62 -28.29
CA PHE A 5 6.31 -34.24 -27.82
C PHE A 5 5.81 -33.43 -29.02
N GLY A 6 4.78 -32.60 -28.81
CA GLY A 6 4.20 -31.76 -29.85
C GLY A 6 3.58 -30.50 -29.23
N LYS A 7 3.75 -29.36 -29.90
CA LYS A 7 3.17 -28.07 -29.52
C LYS A 7 2.19 -27.66 -30.62
N GLY A 8 0.96 -27.34 -30.24
CA GLY A 8 -0.04 -26.76 -31.14
C GLY A 8 -0.41 -25.36 -30.66
N GLU A 9 -0.38 -24.40 -31.56
CA GLU A 9 -0.95 -23.06 -31.33
C GLU A 9 -2.09 -22.84 -32.32
N SER A 10 -3.15 -22.19 -31.86
CA SER A 10 -4.28 -21.77 -32.69
C SER A 10 -4.73 -20.39 -32.23
N ALA A 11 -5.11 -19.54 -33.18
CA ALA A 11 -5.65 -18.21 -32.93
C ALA A 11 -7.14 -18.20 -33.24
N ILE A 12 -7.95 -17.79 -32.26
CA ILE A 12 -9.39 -17.60 -32.42
C ILE A 12 -9.66 -16.10 -32.34
N THR A 13 -10.35 -15.55 -33.34
CA THR A 13 -10.76 -14.14 -33.34
C THR A 13 -12.25 -14.05 -33.07
N ALA A 14 -12.61 -13.46 -31.94
CA ALA A 14 -13.99 -13.08 -31.63
C ALA A 14 -14.22 -11.62 -32.03
N ARG A 15 -15.29 -11.34 -32.79
CA ARG A 15 -15.67 -9.99 -33.19
C ARG A 15 -17.19 -9.84 -33.16
N LEU A 16 -17.67 -8.71 -32.67
CA LEU A 16 -19.06 -8.30 -32.79
C LEU A 16 -19.24 -7.39 -34.01
N PRO A 17 -20.43 -7.33 -34.65
CA PRO A 17 -20.71 -6.40 -35.74
C PRO A 17 -20.51 -4.92 -35.35
N LEU A 18 -20.83 -4.59 -34.10
CA LEU A 18 -20.58 -3.30 -33.45
C LEU A 18 -19.77 -3.59 -32.18
N MET A 19 -18.65 -2.91 -31.98
CA MET A 19 -17.85 -3.01 -30.77
C MET A 19 -17.67 -1.64 -30.11
N VAL A 20 -17.85 -1.58 -28.80
CA VAL A 20 -17.70 -0.37 -27.99
C VAL A 20 -16.52 -0.55 -27.04
N ARG A 21 -15.48 0.25 -27.24
CA ARG A 21 -14.20 0.13 -26.52
C ARG A 21 -13.85 1.45 -25.83
N PRO A 22 -14.32 1.65 -24.59
CA PRO A 22 -13.84 2.76 -23.77
C PRO A 22 -12.37 2.56 -23.38
N SER A 23 -11.62 3.66 -23.32
CA SER A 23 -10.21 3.69 -22.97
C SER A 23 -9.92 4.73 -21.89
N PRO A 24 -10.39 4.52 -20.64
CA PRO A 24 -10.17 5.47 -19.54
C PRO A 24 -8.68 5.52 -19.15
N PRO A 25 -8.26 6.55 -18.40
CA PRO A 25 -7.00 6.50 -17.67
C PRO A 25 -7.00 5.36 -16.64
N ARG A 26 -5.81 4.96 -16.18
CA ARG A 26 -5.66 3.88 -15.18
C ARG A 26 -6.18 4.26 -13.79
N PHE A 27 -6.17 5.55 -13.48
CA PHE A 27 -6.68 6.13 -12.24
C PHE A 27 -7.05 7.60 -12.47
N LEU A 28 -7.78 8.17 -11.52
CA LEU A 28 -8.02 9.61 -11.41
C LEU A 28 -7.63 10.07 -10.01
N ASN A 29 -7.47 11.37 -9.82
CA ASN A 29 -7.52 12.01 -8.52
C ASN A 29 -8.86 12.70 -8.32
N PHE A 30 -9.24 12.88 -7.06
CA PHE A 30 -10.36 13.74 -6.70
C PHE A 30 -10.18 15.14 -7.29
N GLY A 31 -11.22 15.65 -7.96
CA GLY A 31 -11.21 16.92 -8.65
C GLY A 31 -10.70 16.88 -10.09
N ASP A 32 -10.19 15.73 -10.57
CA ASP A 32 -9.75 15.62 -11.96
C ASP A 32 -10.92 15.72 -12.95
N THR A 33 -10.70 16.49 -14.00
CA THR A 33 -11.56 16.54 -15.18
C THR A 33 -10.83 15.92 -16.37
N PHE A 34 -11.49 15.05 -17.10
CA PHE A 34 -10.92 14.43 -18.31
C PHE A 34 -11.98 14.20 -19.37
N LYS A 35 -11.55 13.80 -20.56
CA LYS A 35 -12.42 13.37 -21.65
C LYS A 35 -12.28 11.86 -21.79
N LEU A 36 -13.32 11.10 -21.46
CA LEU A 36 -13.35 9.65 -21.59
C LEU A 36 -13.43 9.30 -23.09
N PRO A 37 -12.37 8.75 -23.71
CA PRO A 37 -12.42 8.36 -25.10
C PRO A 37 -13.08 6.99 -25.23
N ILE A 38 -14.00 6.89 -26.19
CA ILE A 38 -14.74 5.66 -26.50
C ILE A 38 -14.59 5.41 -27.99
N VAL A 39 -13.89 4.34 -28.33
CA VAL A 39 -13.75 3.91 -29.72
C VAL A 39 -14.92 2.99 -30.05
N VAL A 40 -15.73 3.40 -31.03
CA VAL A 40 -16.83 2.60 -31.56
C VAL A 40 -16.43 2.11 -32.93
N GLN A 41 -16.43 0.79 -33.12
CA GLN A 41 -15.99 0.14 -34.35
C GLN A 41 -17.15 -0.61 -35.01
N ASN A 42 -17.31 -0.36 -36.31
CA ASN A 42 -18.22 -1.07 -37.19
C ASN A 42 -17.43 -2.12 -37.96
N GLN A 43 -17.82 -3.39 -37.84
CA GLN A 43 -17.18 -4.53 -38.52
C GLN A 43 -18.04 -5.07 -39.68
N THR A 44 -19.04 -4.31 -40.12
CA THR A 44 -19.94 -4.64 -41.22
C THR A 44 -19.61 -3.84 -42.47
N ASP A 45 -20.09 -4.32 -43.61
CA ASP A 45 -19.83 -3.73 -44.93
C ASP A 45 -20.73 -2.53 -45.27
N ALA A 46 -21.59 -2.11 -44.34
CA ALA A 46 -22.46 -0.95 -44.51
C ALA A 46 -22.24 0.07 -43.38
N PRO A 47 -22.35 1.39 -43.65
CA PRO A 47 -22.32 2.39 -42.60
C PRO A 47 -23.49 2.19 -41.63
N MET A 48 -23.25 2.45 -40.35
CA MET A 48 -24.26 2.28 -39.29
C MET A 48 -24.41 3.56 -38.47
N THR A 49 -25.66 3.94 -38.19
CA THR A 49 -25.97 5.03 -37.26
C THR A 49 -26.04 4.46 -35.85
N VAL A 50 -25.07 4.83 -35.02
CA VAL A 50 -24.91 4.35 -33.65
C VAL A 50 -25.47 5.38 -32.68
N ARG A 51 -26.30 4.90 -31.75
CA ARG A 51 -26.68 5.62 -30.53
C ARG A 51 -25.82 5.11 -29.39
N LEU A 52 -25.00 5.99 -28.84
CA LEU A 52 -24.10 5.71 -27.74
C LEU A 52 -24.62 6.41 -26.49
N ALA A 53 -24.74 5.67 -25.40
CA ALA A 53 -25.10 6.20 -24.09
C ALA A 53 -24.07 5.78 -23.05
N ALA A 54 -23.75 6.70 -22.13
CA ALA A 54 -22.86 6.45 -21.02
C ALA A 54 -23.57 6.78 -19.70
N ARG A 55 -23.35 5.95 -18.68
CA ARG A 55 -23.73 6.26 -17.30
C ARG A 55 -22.54 6.04 -16.38
N THR A 56 -22.48 6.86 -15.34
CA THR A 56 -21.37 6.86 -14.38
C THR A 56 -21.90 6.72 -12.96
N ALA A 57 -21.05 6.20 -12.08
CA ALA A 57 -21.22 6.23 -10.63
C ALA A 57 -19.91 6.74 -10.01
N ASN A 58 -20.02 7.53 -8.93
CA ASN A 58 -18.89 8.22 -8.29
C ASN A 58 -18.15 9.19 -9.23
N MET A 59 -18.86 9.69 -10.25
CA MET A 59 -18.35 10.53 -11.35
C MET A 59 -19.52 11.22 -12.05
N THR A 60 -19.26 12.40 -12.63
CA THR A 60 -20.27 13.20 -13.34
C THR A 60 -19.87 13.41 -14.80
N LEU A 61 -20.80 13.17 -15.73
CA LEU A 61 -20.66 13.56 -17.14
C LEU A 61 -21.07 15.03 -17.31
N THR A 62 -20.18 15.85 -17.85
CA THR A 62 -20.34 17.32 -17.88
C THR A 62 -20.94 17.84 -19.19
N ASP A 63 -21.09 16.99 -20.20
CA ASP A 63 -21.66 17.34 -21.51
C ASP A 63 -22.68 16.28 -21.97
N GLY A 64 -23.63 15.96 -21.08
CA GLY A 64 -24.67 14.97 -21.34
C GLY A 64 -24.18 13.52 -21.44
N ALA A 65 -25.15 12.61 -21.55
CA ALA A 65 -24.94 11.18 -21.42
C ALA A 65 -25.15 10.38 -22.72
N GLY A 66 -25.47 11.05 -23.85
CA GLY A 66 -25.79 10.39 -25.12
C GLY A 66 -25.19 11.09 -26.33
N ARG A 67 -24.88 10.31 -27.37
CA ARG A 67 -24.41 10.77 -28.68
C ARG A 67 -25.03 9.90 -29.78
N GLU A 68 -25.33 10.51 -30.92
CA GLU A 68 -25.74 9.80 -32.14
C GLU A 68 -24.81 10.21 -33.28
N PHE A 69 -24.25 9.23 -33.99
CA PHE A 69 -23.29 9.46 -35.07
C PHE A 69 -23.23 8.26 -36.01
N THR A 70 -22.73 8.47 -37.23
CA THR A 70 -22.52 7.41 -38.21
C THR A 70 -21.10 6.87 -38.12
N VAL A 71 -20.95 5.55 -38.05
CA VAL A 71 -19.67 4.85 -38.18
C VAL A 71 -19.60 4.23 -39.57
N PRO A 72 -18.61 4.59 -40.41
CA PRO A 72 -18.44 4.02 -41.75
C PRO A 72 -18.27 2.49 -41.72
N ALA A 73 -18.51 1.84 -42.85
CA ALA A 73 -18.29 0.41 -43.02
C ALA A 73 -16.82 0.04 -42.72
N ASN A 74 -16.59 -1.03 -41.96
CA ASN A 74 -15.25 -1.53 -41.61
C ASN A 74 -14.30 -0.47 -40.99
N ASP A 75 -14.85 0.56 -40.33
CA ASP A 75 -14.09 1.66 -39.74
C ASP A 75 -14.48 1.91 -38.27
N ARG A 76 -13.83 2.88 -37.63
CA ARG A 76 -14.05 3.28 -36.25
C ARG A 76 -14.14 4.79 -36.09
N VAL A 77 -14.95 5.21 -35.12
CA VAL A 77 -15.05 6.61 -34.69
C VAL A 77 -14.74 6.67 -33.20
N GLU A 78 -13.89 7.62 -32.81
CA GLU A 78 -13.68 7.96 -31.40
C GLU A 78 -14.67 9.05 -30.98
N VAL A 79 -15.35 8.82 -29.85
CA VAL A 79 -16.25 9.79 -29.24
C VAL A 79 -15.80 10.05 -27.81
N GLN A 80 -15.78 11.31 -27.43
CA GLN A 80 -15.29 11.75 -26.12
C GLN A 80 -16.44 12.19 -25.23
N PHE A 81 -16.45 11.70 -23.99
CA PHE A 81 -17.38 12.14 -22.94
C PHE A 81 -16.61 12.91 -21.87
N PRO A 82 -16.75 14.24 -21.81
CA PRO A 82 -16.21 15.06 -20.72
C PRO A 82 -16.77 14.60 -19.37
N ALA A 83 -15.89 14.30 -18.42
CA ALA A 83 -16.24 13.75 -17.12
C ALA A 83 -15.38 14.32 -16.00
N SER A 84 -15.93 14.34 -14.77
CA SER A 84 -15.29 14.85 -13.55
C SER A 84 -15.36 13.82 -12.43
N ALA A 85 -14.27 13.68 -11.66
CA ALA A 85 -14.19 12.83 -10.47
C ALA A 85 -14.52 13.65 -9.21
N GLU A 86 -15.76 13.53 -8.72
CA GLU A 86 -16.24 14.35 -7.59
C GLU A 86 -15.97 13.74 -6.21
N MET A 87 -15.61 12.45 -6.13
CA MET A 87 -15.39 11.74 -4.88
C MET A 87 -14.27 10.70 -5.05
N ALA A 88 -13.46 10.50 -4.01
CA ALA A 88 -12.47 9.41 -4.01
C ALA A 88 -13.15 8.04 -3.85
N GLY A 89 -12.42 6.97 -4.11
CA GLY A 89 -12.92 5.60 -4.06
C GLY A 89 -12.93 4.95 -5.44
N THR A 90 -14.01 4.25 -5.79
CA THR A 90 -14.11 3.53 -7.07
C THR A 90 -15.12 4.22 -7.98
N ALA A 91 -14.63 4.81 -9.06
CA ALA A 91 -15.48 5.25 -10.16
C ALA A 91 -15.87 4.07 -11.03
N ARG A 92 -17.13 4.05 -11.46
CA ARG A 92 -17.65 3.05 -12.39
C ARG A 92 -18.30 3.75 -13.55
N PHE A 93 -18.13 3.20 -14.74
CA PHE A 93 -18.87 3.66 -15.89
C PHE A 93 -19.29 2.50 -16.76
N GLN A 94 -20.47 2.67 -17.36
CA GLN A 94 -21.03 1.76 -18.34
C GLN A 94 -21.30 2.55 -19.60
N VAL A 95 -20.83 2.03 -20.72
CA VAL A 95 -21.12 2.56 -22.05
C VAL A 95 -21.90 1.51 -22.82
N VAL A 96 -22.98 1.92 -23.47
CA VAL A 96 -23.81 1.08 -24.33
C VAL A 96 -23.91 1.74 -25.70
N GLY A 97 -23.57 0.99 -26.75
CA GLY A 97 -23.78 1.39 -28.14
C GLY A 97 -24.81 0.48 -28.80
N ALA A 98 -25.73 1.06 -29.57
CA ALA A 98 -26.72 0.31 -30.34
C ALA A 98 -26.87 0.89 -31.76
N ALA A 99 -26.97 0.01 -32.75
CA ALA A 99 -27.27 0.34 -34.14
C ALA A 99 -28.11 -0.78 -34.78
N GLY A 100 -29.39 -0.52 -35.05
CA GLY A 100 -30.32 -1.53 -35.54
C GLY A 100 -30.42 -2.72 -34.58
N ASN A 101 -30.05 -3.92 -35.04
CA ASN A 101 -30.03 -5.15 -34.24
C ASN A 101 -28.65 -5.44 -33.59
N ALA A 102 -27.64 -4.61 -33.84
CA ALA A 102 -26.33 -4.75 -33.23
C ALA A 102 -26.23 -3.87 -31.97
N SER A 103 -25.70 -4.43 -30.89
CA SER A 103 -25.45 -3.69 -29.65
C SER A 103 -24.25 -4.26 -28.93
N ASP A 104 -23.52 -3.39 -28.23
CA ASP A 104 -22.43 -3.78 -27.36
C ASP A 104 -22.40 -2.89 -26.12
N ALA A 105 -21.90 -3.42 -25.01
CA ALA A 105 -21.79 -2.70 -23.76
C ALA A 105 -20.50 -3.04 -23.04
N ALA A 106 -19.83 -2.02 -22.51
CA ALA A 106 -18.61 -2.14 -21.74
C ALA A 106 -18.77 -1.52 -20.35
N ASN A 107 -18.34 -2.26 -19.33
CA ASN A 107 -18.30 -1.82 -17.94
C ASN A 107 -16.85 -1.77 -17.47
N LEU A 108 -16.45 -0.66 -16.88
CA LEU A 108 -15.12 -0.50 -16.32
C LEU A 108 -15.18 0.24 -14.99
N GLU A 109 -14.16 -0.01 -14.20
CA GLU A 109 -13.97 0.61 -12.90
C GLU A 109 -12.55 1.13 -12.81
N LEU A 110 -12.38 2.26 -12.14
CA LEU A 110 -11.08 2.84 -11.89
C LEU A 110 -11.01 3.46 -10.50
N PRO A 111 -9.83 3.42 -9.85
CA PRO A 111 -9.64 4.10 -8.59
C PRO A 111 -9.58 5.62 -8.81
N VAL A 112 -10.27 6.34 -7.92
CA VAL A 112 -10.13 7.79 -7.73
C VAL A 112 -9.37 7.98 -6.41
N TRP A 113 -8.12 8.43 -6.51
CA TRP A 113 -7.28 8.69 -5.36
C TRP A 113 -7.59 10.04 -4.74
N THR A 114 -7.30 10.18 -3.46
CA THR A 114 -7.25 11.48 -2.79
C THR A 114 -5.89 12.12 -3.08
N PRO A 115 -5.82 13.30 -3.72
CA PRO A 115 -4.55 13.97 -4.04
C PRO A 115 -3.89 14.64 -2.82
N ALA A 116 -4.08 14.12 -1.61
CA ALA A 116 -3.68 14.80 -0.37
C ALA A 116 -2.70 13.97 0.46
N THR A 117 -1.67 14.65 0.96
CA THR A 117 -0.95 14.22 2.17
C THR A 117 -1.92 14.27 3.33
N THR A 118 -2.19 13.13 3.96
CA THR A 118 -2.96 13.09 5.20
C THR A 118 -2.08 13.62 6.32
N GLU A 119 -2.55 14.65 7.02
CA GLU A 119 -1.94 15.08 8.27
C GLU A 119 -2.85 14.63 9.42
N ALA A 120 -2.27 13.92 10.39
CA ALA A 120 -2.98 13.43 11.56
C ALA A 120 -2.32 14.01 12.81
N PHE A 121 -3.14 14.56 13.71
CA PHE A 121 -2.73 14.98 15.03
C PHE A 121 -3.40 14.10 16.06
N ALA A 122 -2.60 13.53 16.96
CA ALA A 122 -3.12 12.76 18.08
C ALA A 122 -2.89 13.55 19.37
N THR A 123 -3.91 13.58 20.22
CA THR A 123 -3.82 14.07 21.58
C THR A 123 -4.19 12.95 22.54
N TYR A 124 -3.49 12.87 23.67
CA TYR A 124 -3.67 11.84 24.66
C TYR A 124 -4.00 12.48 26.01
N GLY A 125 -4.80 11.79 26.82
CA GLY A 125 -5.19 12.25 28.14
C GLY A 125 -5.66 11.08 29.01
N VAL A 126 -5.64 11.29 30.32
CA VAL A 126 -6.12 10.32 31.32
C VAL A 126 -7.27 10.98 32.08
N ILE A 127 -8.39 10.29 32.21
CA ILE A 127 -9.54 10.74 33.01
C ILE A 127 -9.64 9.83 34.23
N ASP A 128 -9.08 10.27 35.36
CA ASP A 128 -9.18 9.54 36.63
C ASP A 128 -10.46 9.90 37.40
N ASN A 129 -10.96 11.12 37.25
CA ASN A 129 -12.21 11.60 37.87
C ASN A 129 -12.85 12.72 37.03
N GLY A 130 -14.18 12.71 36.92
CA GLY A 130 -14.94 13.79 36.29
C GLY A 130 -14.85 13.82 34.77
N ALA A 131 -14.71 15.02 34.19
CA ALA A 131 -14.65 15.24 32.75
C ALA A 131 -13.49 16.18 32.39
N ILE A 132 -12.87 15.94 31.23
CA ILE A 132 -11.81 16.78 30.68
C ILE A 132 -12.27 17.37 29.35
N ALA A 133 -12.06 18.67 29.18
CA ALA A 133 -12.23 19.33 27.88
C ALA A 133 -10.91 19.28 27.12
N GLN A 134 -10.86 18.50 26.03
CA GLN A 134 -9.69 18.43 25.17
C GLN A 134 -9.91 19.31 23.93
N PRO A 135 -9.20 20.45 23.78
CA PRO A 135 -9.34 21.28 22.59
C PRO A 135 -8.74 20.56 21.38
N VAL A 136 -9.53 20.45 20.31
CA VAL A 136 -9.08 19.94 19.01
C VAL A 136 -9.13 21.10 18.01
N ALA A 137 -7.98 21.49 17.50
CA ALA A 137 -7.89 22.47 16.42
C ALA A 137 -8.16 21.77 15.09
N LEU A 138 -9.12 22.28 14.31
CA LEU A 138 -9.29 21.83 12.94
C LEU A 138 -8.04 22.25 12.12
N PRO A 139 -7.47 21.35 11.29
CA PRO A 139 -6.43 21.76 10.37
C PRO A 139 -7.00 22.82 9.41
N GLY A 140 -6.16 23.75 8.96
CA GLY A 140 -6.61 24.95 8.23
C GLY A 140 -7.37 24.65 6.92
N LYS A 141 -6.70 24.65 5.78
CA LYS A 141 -7.34 24.39 4.48
C LYS A 141 -7.49 22.88 4.27
N VAL A 142 -8.60 22.31 4.72
CA VAL A 142 -8.93 20.87 4.55
C VAL A 142 -10.02 20.64 3.49
N VAL A 143 -9.94 19.51 2.80
CA VAL A 143 -11.03 19.04 1.92
C VAL A 143 -12.09 18.36 2.80
N GLN A 144 -13.24 19.01 3.00
CA GLN A 144 -14.26 18.60 3.98
C GLN A 144 -14.86 17.21 3.76
N GLN A 145 -14.72 16.65 2.56
CA GLN A 145 -15.22 15.31 2.22
C GLN A 145 -14.32 14.19 2.74
N PHE A 146 -13.11 14.51 3.22
CA PHE A 146 -12.12 13.53 3.68
C PHE A 146 -11.63 13.86 5.09
N GLY A 147 -11.49 12.83 5.91
CA GLY A 147 -11.01 12.94 7.29
C GLY A 147 -12.09 12.56 8.31
N GLY A 148 -11.74 12.68 9.58
CA GLY A 148 -12.62 12.35 10.69
C GLY A 148 -11.95 12.59 12.03
N ILE A 149 -12.71 12.39 13.09
CA ILE A 149 -12.20 12.35 14.45
C ILE A 149 -12.45 10.95 14.96
N GLU A 150 -11.40 10.26 15.37
CA GLU A 150 -11.47 8.98 16.06
C GLU A 150 -11.19 9.22 17.56
N ILE A 151 -12.11 8.77 18.41
CA ILE A 151 -11.94 8.84 19.86
C ILE A 151 -11.85 7.41 20.38
N THR A 152 -10.68 7.08 20.93
CA THR A 152 -10.44 5.78 21.55
C THR A 152 -10.25 5.95 23.05
N THR A 153 -11.09 5.25 23.83
CA THR A 153 -10.99 5.20 25.29
C THR A 153 -10.55 3.82 25.73
N ALA A 154 -9.60 3.73 26.65
CA ALA A 154 -9.20 2.49 27.27
C ALA A 154 -9.01 2.67 28.78
N SER A 155 -9.24 1.60 29.53
CA SER A 155 -8.99 1.56 30.97
C SER A 155 -7.50 1.38 31.33
N THR A 156 -6.60 1.45 30.34
CA THR A 156 -5.16 1.27 30.53
C THR A 156 -4.39 2.25 29.63
N ASN A 157 -3.23 2.71 30.10
CA ASN A 157 -2.33 3.56 29.29
C ASN A 157 -1.71 2.83 28.09
N LEU A 158 -1.83 1.49 28.04
CA LEU A 158 -1.25 0.68 26.98
C LEU A 158 -1.82 1.05 25.60
N GLN A 159 -3.09 1.48 25.54
CA GLN A 159 -3.72 1.91 24.30
C GLN A 159 -3.01 3.10 23.64
N SER A 160 -2.29 3.94 24.40
CA SER A 160 -1.50 5.05 23.84
C SER A 160 -0.39 4.59 22.90
N LEU A 161 0.04 3.32 23.00
CA LEU A 161 1.07 2.74 22.13
C LEU A 161 0.48 2.14 20.84
N THR A 162 -0.85 2.08 20.70
CA THR A 162 -1.52 1.37 19.59
C THR A 162 -1.08 1.90 18.24
N ASP A 163 -1.10 3.22 18.05
CA ASP A 163 -0.74 3.84 16.77
C ASP A 163 0.74 3.62 16.44
N ALA A 164 1.61 3.65 17.46
CA ALA A 164 3.03 3.35 17.29
C ALA A 164 3.27 1.89 16.87
N VAL A 165 2.51 0.94 17.43
CA VAL A 165 2.57 -0.47 17.02
C VAL A 165 2.02 -0.63 15.60
N ILE A 166 0.90 0.00 15.26
CA ILE A 166 0.33 -0.02 13.90
C ILE A 166 1.37 0.51 12.90
N TYR A 167 2.02 1.62 13.22
CA TYR A 167 3.06 2.20 12.38
C TYR A 167 4.21 1.23 12.13
N LEU A 168 4.78 0.63 13.19
CA LEU A 168 5.91 -0.30 13.06
C LEU A 168 5.54 -1.57 12.29
N VAL A 169 4.32 -2.08 12.48
CA VAL A 169 3.84 -3.28 11.80
C VAL A 169 3.51 -3.02 10.33
N LYS A 170 2.99 -1.83 9.99
CA LYS A 170 2.63 -1.45 8.61
C LYS A 170 3.78 -0.75 7.86
N TYR A 171 4.92 -0.47 8.50
CA TYR A 171 6.02 0.26 7.87
C TYR A 171 6.55 -0.51 6.65
N PRO A 172 6.59 0.12 5.45
CA PRO A 172 6.80 -0.61 4.20
C PRO A 172 8.27 -0.90 3.87
N PHE A 173 9.21 -0.40 4.66
CA PHE A 173 10.64 -0.57 4.44
C PHE A 173 11.24 -1.60 5.40
N ASP A 174 12.26 -2.30 4.91
CA ASP A 174 12.71 -3.58 5.49
C ASP A 174 14.24 -3.64 5.66
N CYS A 175 14.89 -2.49 5.85
CA CYS A 175 16.30 -2.45 6.23
C CYS A 175 16.50 -3.01 7.66
N ALA A 176 17.75 -3.32 8.02
CA ALA A 176 18.07 -3.95 9.30
C ALA A 176 17.59 -3.13 10.51
N GLU A 177 17.58 -1.80 10.41
CA GLU A 177 17.08 -0.90 11.44
C GLU A 177 15.56 -1.05 11.66
N GLN A 178 14.79 -1.09 10.58
CA GLN A 178 13.33 -1.19 10.61
C GLN A 178 12.90 -2.54 11.17
N ARG A 179 13.53 -3.62 10.70
CA ARG A 179 13.31 -4.97 11.22
C ARG A 179 13.65 -5.04 12.71
N SER A 180 14.78 -4.48 13.12
CA SER A 180 15.17 -4.43 14.53
C SER A 180 14.21 -3.61 15.38
N SER A 181 13.69 -2.50 14.86
CA SER A 181 12.68 -1.66 15.52
C SER A 181 11.37 -2.43 15.74
N ARG A 182 10.90 -3.15 14.70
CA ARG A 182 9.70 -3.99 14.76
C ARG A 182 9.88 -5.14 15.76
N ILE A 183 11.01 -5.86 15.70
CA ILE A 183 11.37 -6.90 16.68
C ILE A 183 11.36 -6.33 18.10
N LEU A 184 12.06 -5.21 18.34
CA LEU A 184 12.22 -4.63 19.67
C LEU A 184 10.87 -4.23 20.27
N ALA A 185 9.99 -3.62 19.47
CA ALA A 185 8.67 -3.21 19.90
C ALA A 185 7.76 -4.41 20.19
N LEU A 186 7.61 -5.33 19.23
CA LEU A 186 6.70 -6.48 19.37
C LEU A 186 7.17 -7.45 20.45
N ALA A 187 8.49 -7.70 20.57
CA ALA A 187 9.02 -8.50 21.66
C ALA A 187 8.79 -7.85 23.02
N SER A 188 9.00 -6.53 23.14
CA SER A 188 8.79 -5.82 24.41
C SER A 188 7.33 -5.84 24.85
N LEU A 189 6.39 -5.87 23.90
CA LEU A 189 4.96 -5.88 24.14
C LEU A 189 4.33 -7.28 24.14
N ARG A 190 5.11 -8.35 23.90
CA ARG A 190 4.61 -9.72 23.69
C ARG A 190 3.52 -10.14 24.68
N ASP A 191 3.76 -9.94 25.97
CA ASP A 191 2.87 -10.36 27.05
C ASP A 191 1.54 -9.59 27.11
N VAL A 192 1.48 -8.45 26.43
CA VAL A 192 0.33 -7.54 26.43
C VAL A 192 -0.22 -7.28 25.03
N LEU A 193 0.27 -7.96 23.99
CA LEU A 193 -0.21 -7.80 22.60
C LEU A 193 -1.72 -8.05 22.50
N ALA A 194 -2.25 -9.03 23.23
CA ALA A 194 -3.68 -9.34 23.25
C ALA A 194 -4.55 -8.24 23.91
N ALA A 195 -3.94 -7.33 24.68
CA ALA A 195 -4.65 -6.20 25.28
C ALA A 195 -4.88 -5.06 24.26
N PHE A 196 -4.14 -5.03 23.16
CA PHE A 196 -4.40 -4.11 22.06
C PHE A 196 -5.56 -4.61 21.21
N LYS A 197 -6.67 -3.88 21.21
CA LYS A 197 -7.84 -4.17 20.37
C LYS A 197 -8.06 -3.04 19.38
N SER A 198 -7.49 -3.17 18.19
CA SER A 198 -7.74 -2.27 17.06
C SER A 198 -8.05 -3.09 15.80
N LYS A 199 -8.97 -2.58 14.96
CA LYS A 199 -9.30 -3.20 13.68
C LYS A 199 -8.12 -3.19 12.70
N ASP A 200 -7.18 -2.27 12.90
CA ASP A 200 -6.01 -2.06 12.04
C ASP A 200 -4.79 -2.88 12.44
N LEU A 201 -4.83 -3.53 13.60
CA LEU A 201 -3.75 -4.40 14.05
C LEU A 201 -3.93 -5.81 13.51
N PRO A 202 -2.86 -6.45 13.01
CA PRO A 202 -2.88 -7.88 12.76
C PRO A 202 -3.15 -8.68 14.04
N SER A 203 -3.51 -9.96 13.87
CA SER A 203 -3.67 -10.85 15.02
C SER A 203 -2.35 -11.00 15.79
N THR A 204 -2.41 -11.32 17.09
CA THR A 204 -1.22 -11.60 17.90
C THR A 204 -0.30 -12.62 17.22
N ALA A 205 -0.87 -13.69 16.67
CA ALA A 205 -0.10 -14.72 15.95
C ALA A 205 0.58 -14.16 14.68
N ALA A 206 -0.08 -13.29 13.92
CA ALA A 206 0.54 -12.66 12.76
C ALA A 206 1.68 -11.71 13.15
N MET A 207 1.53 -10.98 14.27
CA MET A 207 2.59 -10.14 14.80
C MET A 207 3.78 -10.97 15.31
N GLU A 208 3.54 -12.05 16.07
CA GLU A 208 4.62 -12.96 16.49
C GLU A 208 5.34 -13.58 15.29
N HIS A 209 4.60 -14.03 14.28
CA HIS A 209 5.18 -14.54 13.05
C HIS A 209 6.03 -13.50 12.30
N SER A 210 5.62 -12.23 12.28
CA SER A 210 6.42 -11.16 11.66
C SER A 210 7.79 -10.97 12.34
N VAL A 211 7.86 -11.18 13.66
CA VAL A 211 9.14 -11.15 14.41
C VAL A 211 10.04 -12.30 14.01
N GLU A 212 9.48 -13.50 13.82
CA GLU A 212 10.23 -14.68 13.36
C GLU A 212 10.82 -14.46 11.96
N VAL A 213 10.01 -13.92 11.05
CA VAL A 213 10.43 -13.55 9.69
C VAL A 213 11.55 -12.52 9.75
N ASP A 214 11.45 -11.48 10.59
CA ASP A 214 12.51 -10.48 10.72
C ASP A 214 13.82 -11.05 11.27
N ILE A 215 13.75 -11.95 12.24
CA ILE A 215 14.93 -12.65 12.76
C ILE A 215 15.59 -13.46 11.65
N GLU A 216 14.80 -14.17 10.83
CA GLU A 216 15.32 -14.92 9.69
C GLU A 216 16.02 -14.01 8.68
N HIS A 217 15.39 -12.90 8.28
CA HIS A 217 15.99 -11.94 7.36
C HIS A 217 17.28 -11.33 7.94
N LEU A 218 17.27 -10.89 9.19
CA LEU A 218 18.48 -10.38 9.84
C LEU A 218 19.59 -11.44 9.88
N SER A 219 19.28 -12.73 10.01
CA SER A 219 20.30 -13.78 9.95
C SER A 219 21.01 -13.84 8.60
N GLN A 220 20.29 -13.54 7.51
CA GLN A 220 20.82 -13.49 6.16
C GLN A 220 21.61 -12.19 5.89
N MET A 221 21.27 -11.11 6.60
CA MET A 221 21.92 -9.81 6.51
C MET A 221 23.22 -9.70 7.33
N GLN A 222 23.46 -10.61 8.28
CA GLN A 222 24.64 -10.54 9.16
C GLN A 222 25.95 -10.78 8.38
N ASN A 223 26.89 -9.86 8.51
CA ASN A 223 28.20 -9.93 7.88
C ASN A 223 29.10 -11.01 8.49
N TYR A 224 30.22 -11.33 7.82
CA TYR A 224 31.19 -12.32 8.29
C TYR A 224 31.84 -11.95 9.63
N ASP A 225 32.07 -10.66 9.84
CA ASP A 225 32.56 -10.06 11.09
C ASP A 225 31.55 -10.10 12.26
N GLY A 226 30.29 -10.44 12.00
CA GLY A 226 29.21 -10.48 12.99
C GLY A 226 28.38 -9.20 13.09
N GLY A 227 28.75 -8.15 12.37
CA GLY A 227 28.03 -6.87 12.32
C GLY A 227 26.96 -6.81 11.23
N TYR A 228 26.36 -5.62 11.09
CA TYR A 228 25.24 -5.35 10.18
C TYR A 228 25.44 -4.07 9.40
N ALA A 229 25.10 -4.09 8.12
CA ALA A 229 24.86 -2.91 7.30
C ALA A 229 23.35 -2.66 7.15
N PHE A 230 22.97 -1.50 6.61
CA PHE A 230 21.56 -1.10 6.51
C PHE A 230 20.70 -2.05 5.65
N TRP A 231 21.14 -2.36 4.43
CA TRP A 231 20.26 -2.93 3.41
C TRP A 231 20.52 -4.39 3.07
N GLU A 232 21.79 -4.77 2.96
CA GLU A 232 22.18 -6.12 2.56
C GLU A 232 23.54 -6.48 3.15
N ARG A 233 23.80 -7.78 3.18
CA ARG A 233 25.09 -8.33 3.59
C ARG A 233 26.19 -7.96 2.57
N GLY A 234 27.40 -7.73 3.06
CA GLY A 234 28.58 -7.46 2.24
C GLY A 234 29.03 -6.00 2.23
N HIS A 235 28.17 -5.08 2.66
CA HIS A 235 28.57 -3.70 2.93
C HIS A 235 29.26 -3.58 4.29
N PRO A 236 30.07 -2.52 4.52
CA PRO A 236 30.69 -2.27 5.81
C PRO A 236 29.68 -2.29 6.95
N SER A 237 30.01 -3.03 8.02
CA SER A 237 29.18 -3.08 9.22
C SER A 237 29.16 -1.72 9.92
N GLU A 238 27.96 -1.21 10.20
CA GLU A 238 27.77 0.05 10.91
C GLU A 238 27.74 -0.22 12.43
N PRO A 239 28.62 0.41 13.23
CA PRO A 239 28.73 0.12 14.67
C PRO A 239 27.42 0.31 15.43
N TYR A 240 26.76 1.46 15.26
CA TYR A 240 25.49 1.77 15.92
C TYR A 240 24.40 0.77 15.55
N LEU A 241 24.28 0.48 14.26
CA LEU A 241 23.27 -0.46 13.75
C LEU A 241 23.53 -1.87 14.30
N SER A 242 24.78 -2.28 14.36
CA SER A 242 25.18 -3.60 14.88
C SER A 242 24.84 -3.75 16.37
N VAL A 243 25.03 -2.68 17.17
CA VAL A 243 24.56 -2.62 18.57
C VAL A 243 23.04 -2.74 18.63
N TYR A 244 22.33 -1.94 17.83
CA TYR A 244 20.88 -1.87 17.84
C TYR A 244 20.23 -3.20 17.45
N VAL A 245 20.69 -3.82 16.36
CA VAL A 245 20.24 -5.14 15.90
C VAL A 245 20.51 -6.20 16.98
N THR A 246 21.73 -6.25 17.53
CA THR A 246 22.08 -7.24 18.56
C THR A 246 21.23 -7.07 19.82
N GLN A 247 20.94 -5.82 20.24
CA GLN A 247 20.06 -5.54 21.35
C GLN A 247 18.62 -6.04 21.10
N ALA A 248 18.08 -5.79 19.91
CA ALA A 248 16.75 -6.25 19.52
C ALA A 248 16.65 -7.78 19.55
N LEU A 249 17.65 -8.48 19.01
CA LEU A 249 17.71 -9.94 19.01
C LEU A 249 17.83 -10.53 20.43
N LEU A 250 18.63 -9.89 21.31
CA LEU A 250 18.72 -10.28 22.71
C LEU A 250 17.39 -10.10 23.43
N LYS A 251 16.67 -8.99 23.17
CA LYS A 251 15.34 -8.75 23.73
C LYS A 251 14.33 -9.78 23.24
N ALA A 252 14.35 -10.12 21.95
CA ALA A 252 13.50 -11.15 21.36
C ALA A 252 13.74 -12.51 22.03
N LYS A 253 15.01 -12.91 22.17
CA LYS A 253 15.38 -14.16 22.87
C LYS A 253 14.90 -14.15 24.33
N ALA A 254 15.09 -13.05 25.06
CA ALA A 254 14.64 -12.91 26.45
C ALA A 254 13.11 -13.02 26.59
N LYS A 255 12.37 -12.67 25.53
CA LYS A 255 10.92 -12.78 25.44
C LYS A 255 10.45 -14.10 24.83
N GLY A 256 11.34 -15.06 24.64
CA GLY A 256 11.02 -16.43 24.22
C GLY A 256 10.81 -16.61 22.72
N PHE A 257 11.29 -15.69 21.87
CA PHE A 257 11.40 -15.93 20.43
C PHE A 257 12.64 -16.79 20.13
N THR A 258 12.55 -17.62 19.10
CA THR A 258 13.68 -18.44 18.65
C THR A 258 14.68 -17.58 17.88
N VAL A 259 15.85 -17.35 18.47
CA VAL A 259 16.96 -16.63 17.83
C VAL A 259 18.14 -17.57 17.68
N PRO A 260 18.72 -17.75 16.46
CA PRO A 260 19.87 -18.62 16.27
C PRO A 260 21.04 -18.24 17.19
N GLN A 261 21.55 -19.21 17.95
CA GLN A 261 22.58 -18.95 18.94
C GLN A 261 23.87 -18.41 18.30
N LEU A 262 24.27 -18.98 17.16
CA LEU A 262 25.44 -18.55 16.39
C LEU A 262 25.35 -17.08 15.95
N MET A 263 24.15 -16.60 15.60
CA MET A 263 23.91 -15.22 15.19
C MET A 263 24.18 -14.25 16.35
N LEU A 264 23.70 -14.58 17.55
CA LEU A 264 23.95 -13.80 18.76
C LEU A 264 25.42 -13.83 19.17
N ASP A 265 26.07 -14.99 19.10
CA ASP A 265 27.48 -15.12 19.49
C ASP A 265 28.38 -14.30 18.57
N ARG A 266 28.12 -14.31 17.26
CA ARG A 266 28.85 -13.48 16.29
C ARG A 266 28.59 -11.99 16.50
N GLY A 267 27.34 -11.60 16.78
CA GLY A 267 27.01 -10.22 17.15
C GLY A 267 27.77 -9.77 18.40
N LYS A 268 27.84 -10.60 19.45
CA LYS A 268 28.62 -10.30 20.66
C LYS A 268 30.12 -10.17 20.38
N VAL A 269 30.69 -11.03 19.53
CA VAL A 269 32.10 -10.94 19.12
C VAL A 269 32.36 -9.63 18.38
N PHE A 270 31.47 -9.21 17.48
CA PHE A 270 31.56 -7.89 16.83
C PHE A 270 31.56 -6.77 17.87
N LEU A 271 30.61 -6.81 18.84
CA LEU A 271 30.49 -5.79 19.88
C LEU A 271 31.69 -5.73 20.82
N GLN A 272 32.32 -6.86 21.15
CA GLN A 272 33.55 -6.89 21.94
C GLN A 272 34.73 -6.22 21.23
N ASN A 273 34.68 -6.17 19.90
CA ASN A 273 35.73 -5.60 19.05
C ASN A 273 35.25 -4.33 18.32
N ILE A 274 34.18 -3.68 18.82
CA ILE A 274 33.45 -2.62 18.09
C ILE A 274 34.32 -1.43 17.71
N GLU A 275 35.33 -1.13 18.52
CA GLU A 275 36.29 -0.03 18.29
C GLU A 275 37.05 -0.18 16.97
N ASN A 276 37.27 -1.41 16.51
CA ASN A 276 37.93 -1.70 15.23
C ASN A 276 37.06 -1.33 14.01
N TYR A 277 35.78 -1.06 14.22
CA TYR A 277 34.80 -0.78 13.16
C TYR A 277 34.33 0.67 13.16
N TYR A 278 34.86 1.53 14.04
CA TYR A 278 34.50 2.94 14.05
C TYR A 278 34.97 3.65 12.77
N PRO A 279 34.05 4.24 11.99
CA PRO A 279 34.44 4.98 10.81
C PRO A 279 35.31 6.18 11.15
N LEU A 280 36.26 6.51 10.28
CA LEU A 280 37.17 7.64 10.47
C LEU A 280 36.43 9.00 10.55
N TYR A 281 35.24 9.09 9.96
CA TYR A 281 34.40 10.27 9.98
C TYR A 281 33.62 10.45 11.29
N TYR A 282 33.63 9.47 12.21
CA TYR A 282 33.06 9.67 13.54
C TYR A 282 33.87 10.72 14.30
N PRO A 283 33.22 11.64 15.03
CA PRO A 283 33.91 12.58 15.91
C PRO A 283 34.81 11.83 16.92
N LYS A 284 35.87 12.48 17.39
CA LYS A 284 36.80 11.86 18.35
C LYS A 284 36.10 11.50 19.66
N GLU A 285 35.11 12.30 20.04
CA GLU A 285 34.27 12.13 21.22
C GLU A 285 33.35 10.90 21.15
N VAL A 286 33.15 10.32 19.96
CA VAL A 286 32.36 9.09 19.75
C VAL A 286 33.27 7.85 19.68
N ARG A 287 34.57 8.04 19.44
CA ARG A 287 35.55 6.96 19.28
C ARG A 287 36.29 6.60 20.57
N TRP A 288 36.25 7.47 21.59
CA TRP A 288 36.99 7.39 22.86
C TRP A 288 36.08 7.76 24.03
#